data_AF-A0A6P0U5D1-F1
#
_entry.id   AF-A0A6P0U5D1-F1
#
_cell.length_a   1.000
_cell.length_b   1.000
_cell.length_c   1.000
_cell.angle_alpha   90.00
_cell.angle_beta   90.00
_cell.angle_gamma   90.00
#
_symmetry.space_group_name_H-M   'P 1'
#
loop_
_entity.id
_entity.type
_entity.pdbx_description
1 polymer ?
#
loop_
_entity_poly.entity_id
_entity_poly.type
_entity_poly.pdbx_seq_one_letter_code
_entity_poly.pdbx_strand_id
1 'polypeptide(L)'
;LEIILEVRKKTKTLISFGDCAVTANVPAMRNMLGGTKPVLERGYLELADESKQLPNAPGIVPELLDKVRPVHEVVPVDIFMPGCPPSADRIKATLEPLLKGEIPKMAGREMIKFG
;
A
#
# COMPACT_ATOMS: atom_id res chain seq x y z
N LEU A 1 -1.82 -10.98 -3.28
CA LEU A 1 -0.69 -10.31 -3.98
C LEU A 1 -0.88 -10.23 -5.50
N GLU A 2 -1.81 -10.98 -6.07
CA GLU A 2 -1.97 -11.14 -7.53
C GLU A 2 -2.15 -9.81 -8.27
N ILE A 3 -2.96 -8.90 -7.74
CA ILE A 3 -3.26 -7.61 -8.38
C ILE A 3 -1.99 -6.80 -8.66
N ILE A 4 -1.08 -6.66 -7.70
CA ILE A 4 0.14 -5.85 -7.91
C ILE A 4 1.11 -6.51 -8.90
N LEU A 5 1.15 -7.85 -8.94
CA LEU A 5 1.94 -8.60 -9.92
C LEU A 5 1.38 -8.39 -11.34
N GLU A 6 0.06 -8.38 -11.49
CA GLU A 6 -0.61 -8.14 -12.76
C GLU A 6 -0.41 -6.70 -13.24
N VAL A 7 -0.58 -5.72 -12.35
CA VAL A 7 -0.33 -4.30 -12.65
C VAL A 7 1.10 -4.13 -13.16
N ARG A 8 2.11 -4.65 -12.44
CA ARG A 8 3.51 -4.54 -12.87
C ARG A 8 3.76 -5.14 -14.26
N LYS A 9 3.15 -6.29 -14.57
CA LYS A 9 3.27 -6.94 -15.89
C LYS A 9 2.64 -6.10 -17.02
N LYS A 10 1.61 -5.32 -16.71
CA LYS A 10 0.83 -4.55 -17.69
C LYS A 10 1.20 -3.06 -17.76
N THR A 11 2.08 -2.58 -16.89
CA THR A 11 2.49 -1.17 -16.84
C THR A 11 3.96 -0.97 -17.22
N LYS A 12 4.23 0.03 -18.06
CA LYS A 12 5.60 0.50 -18.36
C LYS A 12 6.23 1.20 -17.16
N THR A 13 5.48 2.09 -16.51
CA THR A 13 5.92 2.86 -15.34
C THR A 13 4.99 2.59 -14.17
N LEU A 14 5.54 2.12 -13.05
CA LEU A 14 4.84 1.84 -11.81
C LEU A 14 5.26 2.85 -10.73
N ILE A 15 4.27 3.47 -10.10
CA ILE A 15 4.47 4.47 -9.04
C ILE A 15 3.97 3.89 -7.71
N SER A 16 4.83 3.87 -6.68
CA SER A 16 4.38 3.68 -5.29
C SER A 16 3.70 4.95 -4.82
N PHE A 17 2.37 4.94 -4.86
CA PHE A 17 1.53 6.10 -4.62
C PHE A 17 1.07 6.16 -3.15
N GLY A 18 1.68 7.07 -2.38
CA GLY A 18 1.35 7.36 -0.99
C GLY A 18 2.10 6.49 0.02
N ASP A 19 2.09 6.90 1.29
CA ASP A 19 2.89 6.29 2.35
C ASP A 19 2.53 4.82 2.59
N CYS A 20 1.27 4.42 2.39
CA CYS A 20 0.90 3.00 2.44
C CYS A 20 1.62 2.16 1.37
N ALA A 21 1.81 2.68 0.16
CA ALA A 21 2.53 1.97 -0.88
C ALA A 21 4.05 2.05 -0.69
N VAL A 22 4.56 3.19 -0.21
CA VAL A 22 5.99 3.46 -0.05
C VAL A 22 6.56 2.78 1.19
N THR A 23 5.90 2.86 2.34
CA THR A 23 6.43 2.40 3.64
C THR A 23 5.48 1.49 4.41
N ALA A 24 4.34 1.09 3.83
CA ALA A 24 3.25 0.35 4.47
C ALA A 24 2.53 1.10 5.62
N ASN A 25 3.17 2.11 6.23
CA ASN A 25 2.64 3.10 7.16
C ASN A 25 1.71 2.52 8.25
N VAL A 26 0.56 3.16 8.52
CA VAL A 26 -0.39 2.78 9.58
C VAL A 26 -0.80 1.29 9.51
N PRO A 27 -1.15 0.72 8.34
CA PRO A 27 -1.40 -0.72 8.22
C PRO A 27 -0.28 -1.62 8.73
N ALA A 28 0.99 -1.22 8.60
CA ALA A 28 2.13 -2.01 9.08
C ALA A 28 2.33 -2.00 10.60
N MET A 29 1.60 -1.17 11.36
CA MET A 29 1.66 -1.22 12.83
C MET A 29 1.31 -2.61 13.39
N ARG A 30 0.43 -3.37 12.70
CA ARG A 30 0.10 -4.74 13.09
C ARG A 30 1.27 -5.73 12.96
N ASN A 31 2.32 -5.40 12.20
CA ASN A 31 3.46 -6.29 11.99
C ASN A 31 4.20 -6.61 13.30
N MET A 32 4.12 -5.72 14.29
CA MET A 32 4.72 -5.90 15.62
C MET A 32 3.97 -6.92 16.48
N LEU A 33 2.74 -7.30 16.10
CA LEU A 33 1.88 -8.19 16.88
C LEU A 33 2.17 -9.67 16.62
N GLY A 34 3.09 -10.01 15.70
CA GLY A 34 3.50 -11.40 15.49
C GLY A 34 2.53 -12.23 14.64
N GLY A 35 1.96 -11.64 13.59
CA GLY A 35 1.14 -12.34 12.59
C GLY A 35 -0.25 -11.73 12.40
N THR A 36 -1.15 -12.49 11.78
CA THR A 36 -2.53 -12.05 11.48
C THR A 36 -3.50 -12.31 12.64
N LYS A 37 -3.24 -13.34 13.44
CA LYS A 37 -4.14 -13.83 14.49
C LYS A 37 -4.60 -12.72 15.47
N PRO A 38 -3.72 -11.88 16.06
CA PRO A 38 -4.15 -10.89 17.06
C PRO A 38 -5.16 -9.88 16.50
N VAL A 39 -4.99 -9.43 15.26
CA VAL A 39 -5.93 -8.47 14.65
C VAL A 39 -7.24 -9.13 14.24
N LEU A 40 -7.19 -10.39 13.79
CA LEU A 40 -8.38 -11.15 13.39
C LEU A 40 -9.23 -11.53 14.61
N GLU A 41 -8.63 -12.05 15.67
CA GLU A 41 -9.35 -12.40 16.91
C GLU A 41 -9.93 -11.15 17.57
N ARG A 42 -9.16 -10.06 17.63
CA ARG A 42 -9.65 -8.80 18.18
C ARG A 42 -10.88 -8.29 17.44
N GLY A 43 -10.83 -8.26 16.10
CA GLY A 43 -11.91 -7.69 15.28
C GLY A 43 -13.14 -8.60 15.17
N TYR A 44 -12.95 -9.91 15.07
CA TYR A 44 -14.03 -10.84 14.71
C TYR A 44 -14.54 -11.71 15.86
N LEU A 45 -13.82 -11.81 16.98
CA LEU A 45 -14.22 -12.62 18.14
C LEU A 45 -14.44 -11.78 19.39
N GLU A 46 -13.46 -10.96 19.75
CA GLU A 46 -13.50 -10.19 21.00
C GLU A 46 -14.46 -9.00 20.92
N LEU A 47 -14.40 -8.24 19.83
CA LEU A 47 -15.20 -7.02 19.61
C LEU A 47 -16.49 -7.26 18.83
N ALA A 48 -16.73 -8.48 18.35
CA ALA A 48 -17.94 -8.76 17.58
C ALA A 48 -19.18 -8.80 18.50
N ASP A 49 -20.17 -7.98 18.16
CA ASP A 49 -21.46 -7.94 18.87
C ASP A 49 -22.31 -9.19 18.58
N GLU A 50 -22.27 -9.66 17.32
CA GLU A 50 -23.00 -10.83 16.84
C GLU A 50 -22.09 -11.73 15.97
N SER A 51 -22.48 -13.01 15.81
CA SER A 51 -21.83 -13.96 14.89
C SER A 51 -20.30 -14.07 15.03
N LYS A 52 -19.81 -14.21 16.27
CA LYS A 52 -18.38 -14.37 16.60
C LYS A 52 -17.75 -15.57 15.91
N GLN A 53 -17.06 -15.32 14.79
CA GLN A 53 -16.30 -16.33 14.07
C GLN A 53 -15.22 -15.67 13.22
N LEU A 54 -14.13 -16.39 12.96
CA LEU A 54 -13.15 -15.92 12.00
C LEU A 54 -13.75 -15.97 10.58
N PRO A 55 -13.43 -15.00 9.71
CA PRO A 55 -13.87 -15.04 8.31
C PRO A 55 -13.35 -16.30 7.63
N ASN A 56 -14.26 -17.13 7.12
CA ASN A 56 -13.93 -18.29 6.31
C ASN A 56 -14.83 -18.33 5.08
N ALA A 57 -14.39 -17.65 4.02
CA ALA A 57 -15.09 -17.58 2.74
C ALA A 57 -14.08 -17.78 1.59
N PRO A 58 -13.66 -19.04 1.32
CA PRO A 58 -12.66 -19.35 0.31
C PRO A 58 -13.03 -18.78 -1.07
N GLY A 59 -12.08 -18.12 -1.73
CA GLY A 59 -12.29 -17.50 -3.04
C GLY A 59 -13.02 -16.16 -3.03
N ILE A 60 -13.59 -15.75 -1.90
CA ILE A 60 -14.25 -14.44 -1.74
C ILE A 60 -13.38 -13.52 -0.89
N VAL A 61 -12.97 -13.98 0.29
CA VAL A 61 -12.13 -13.22 1.21
C VAL A 61 -10.71 -13.78 1.16
N PRO A 62 -9.72 -13.02 0.67
CA PRO A 62 -8.34 -13.49 0.64
C PRO A 62 -7.76 -13.57 2.05
N GLU A 63 -6.90 -14.55 2.27
CA GLU A 63 -6.13 -14.65 3.50
C GLU A 63 -5.18 -13.46 3.65
N LEU A 64 -5.06 -12.98 4.89
CA LEU A 64 -4.10 -11.92 5.20
C LEU A 64 -2.68 -12.47 5.15
N LEU A 65 -1.76 -11.67 4.61
CA LEU A 65 -0.32 -11.93 4.77
C LEU A 65 0.10 -11.75 6.23
N ASP A 66 1.08 -12.53 6.66
CA ASP A 66 1.69 -12.42 8.00
C ASP A 66 2.15 -11.01 8.34
N LYS A 67 2.73 -10.31 7.35
CA LYS A 67 3.16 -8.92 7.46
C LYS A 67 2.60 -8.10 6.31
N VAL A 68 2.22 -6.87 6.61
CA VAL A 68 1.99 -5.83 5.61
C VAL A 68 3.34 -5.38 5.08
N ARG A 69 3.46 -5.24 3.76
CA ARG A 69 4.71 -4.94 3.06
C ARG A 69 4.48 -3.77 2.09
N PRO A 70 5.44 -2.86 1.91
CA PRO A 70 5.36 -1.85 0.87
C PRO A 70 5.43 -2.49 -0.52
N VAL A 71 4.99 -1.77 -1.56
CA VAL A 71 4.84 -2.33 -2.91
C VAL A 71 6.19 -2.77 -3.51
N HIS A 72 7.25 -2.00 -3.24
CA HIS A 72 8.59 -2.25 -3.77
C HIS A 72 9.27 -3.51 -3.23
N GLU A 73 8.74 -4.08 -2.14
CA GLU A 73 9.17 -5.38 -1.61
C GLU A 73 8.55 -6.58 -2.37
N VAL A 74 7.53 -6.34 -3.20
CA VAL A 74 6.81 -7.36 -3.96
C VAL A 74 7.16 -7.29 -5.45
N VAL A 75 7.27 -6.08 -6.00
CA VAL A 75 7.57 -5.84 -7.43
C VAL A 75 8.51 -4.64 -7.59
N PRO A 76 9.30 -4.55 -8.68
CA PRO A 76 10.11 -3.37 -8.94
C PRO A 76 9.24 -2.13 -9.23
N VAL A 77 9.57 -1.02 -8.58
CA VAL A 77 8.87 0.27 -8.66
C VAL A 77 9.81 1.30 -9.28
N ASP A 78 9.27 2.14 -10.17
CA ASP A 78 10.06 3.14 -10.90
C ASP A 78 10.10 4.49 -10.18
N ILE A 79 9.00 4.88 -9.51
CA ILE A 79 8.84 6.18 -8.86
C ILE A 79 8.19 6.00 -7.49
N PHE A 80 8.67 6.76 -6.50
CA PHE A 80 8.08 6.82 -5.16
C PHE A 80 7.44 8.19 -4.93
N MET A 81 6.14 8.21 -4.65
CA MET A 81 5.40 9.43 -4.35
C MET A 81 4.90 9.37 -2.90
N PRO A 82 5.68 9.85 -1.91
CA PRO A 82 5.29 9.82 -0.51
C PRO A 82 4.12 10.78 -0.22
N GLY A 83 3.48 10.61 0.92
CA GLY A 83 2.40 11.43 1.49
C GLY A 83 1.22 10.58 1.99
N CYS A 84 0.53 11.04 3.03
CA CYS A 84 -0.61 10.34 3.63
C CYS A 84 -1.86 11.24 3.79
N PRO A 85 -2.51 11.68 2.69
CA PRO A 85 -2.19 11.37 1.28
C PRO A 85 -1.18 12.36 0.67
N PRO A 86 -0.58 12.04 -0.50
CA PRO A 86 0.19 13.00 -1.26
C PRO A 86 -0.66 14.22 -1.64
N SER A 87 -0.09 15.43 -1.61
CA SER A 87 -0.83 16.63 -1.97
C SER A 87 -1.22 16.63 -3.45
N ALA A 88 -2.30 17.34 -3.80
CA ALA A 88 -2.74 17.47 -5.19
C ALA A 88 -1.63 18.05 -6.09
N ASP A 89 -0.89 19.04 -5.59
CA ASP A 89 0.24 19.65 -6.31
C ASP A 89 1.36 18.64 -6.56
N ARG A 90 1.67 17.75 -5.61
CA ARG A 90 2.65 16.68 -5.79
C ARG A 90 2.20 15.67 -6.83
N ILE A 91 0.94 15.25 -6.76
CA ILE A 91 0.35 14.32 -7.74
C ILE A 91 0.47 14.92 -9.14
N LYS A 92 0.08 16.19 -9.30
CA LYS A 92 0.20 16.94 -10.56
C LYS A 92 1.65 17.01 -11.04
N ALA A 93 2.57 17.42 -10.16
CA ALA A 93 3.99 17.55 -10.48
C ALA A 93 4.67 16.20 -10.84
N THR A 94 4.15 15.07 -10.34
CA THR A 94 4.62 13.75 -10.75
C THR A 94 4.02 13.31 -12.09
N LEU A 95 2.74 13.59 -12.35
CA LEU A 95 2.06 13.12 -13.56
C LEU A 95 2.36 13.97 -14.80
N GLU A 96 2.45 15.30 -14.68
CA GLU A 96 2.66 16.20 -15.82
C GLU A 96 3.91 15.90 -16.65
N PRO A 97 5.09 15.59 -16.07
CA PRO A 97 6.27 15.19 -16.84
C PRO A 97 6.07 13.86 -17.57
N LEU A 98 5.40 12.89 -16.93
CA LEU A 98 5.16 11.58 -17.54
C LEU A 98 4.29 11.68 -18.79
N LEU A 99 3.31 12.59 -18.81
CA LEU A 99 2.49 12.87 -19.99
C LEU A 99 3.29 13.42 -21.18
N LYS A 100 4.45 14.04 -20.91
CA LYS A 100 5.39 14.55 -21.92
C LYS A 100 6.48 13.53 -22.30
N GLY A 101 6.46 12.34 -21.71
CA GLY A 101 7.51 11.34 -21.87
C GLY A 101 8.77 11.61 -21.04
N GLU A 102 8.70 12.53 -20.08
CA GLU A 102 9.79 12.90 -19.18
C GLU A 102 9.70 12.14 -17.85
N ILE A 103 10.82 12.04 -17.14
CA ILE A 103 10.85 11.45 -15.79
C ILE A 103 10.65 12.58 -14.76
N PRO A 104 9.66 12.49 -13.86
CA PRO A 104 9.42 13.51 -12.85
C PRO A 104 10.57 13.59 -11.85
N LYS A 105 10.97 14.81 -11.49
CA LYS A 105 12.02 15.04 -10.50
C LYS A 105 11.47 14.89 -9.09
N MET A 106 11.64 13.70 -8.50
CA MET A 106 11.25 13.42 -7.11
C MET A 106 12.33 13.85 -6.11
N ALA A 107 12.61 15.16 -6.04
CA ALA A 107 13.64 15.71 -5.17
C ALA A 107 13.15 16.98 -4.43
N GLY A 108 13.75 17.23 -3.27
CA GLY A 108 13.43 18.39 -2.44
C GLY A 108 12.22 18.18 -1.52
N ARG A 109 12.04 19.10 -0.58
CA ARG A 109 11.07 19.00 0.52
C ARG A 109 9.61 18.93 0.03
N GLU A 110 9.28 19.61 -1.05
CA GLU A 110 7.93 19.61 -1.61
C GLU A 110 7.53 18.24 -2.19
N MET A 111 8.50 17.51 -2.76
CA MET A 111 8.26 16.18 -3.35
C MET A 111 8.48 15.03 -2.36
N ILE A 112 9.29 15.25 -1.32
CA ILE A 112 9.63 14.25 -0.30
C ILE A 112 9.12 14.73 1.06
N LYS A 113 7.84 14.47 1.34
CA LYS A 113 7.23 14.66 2.65
C LYS A 113 6.34 13.47 2.98
N PHE A 114 6.57 12.90 4.16
CA PHE A 114 5.79 11.84 4.78
C PHE A 114 4.85 12.43 5.83
N GLY A 115 3.77 11.70 6.13
CA GLY A 115 2.67 12.20 6.98
C GLY A 115 1.83 13.23 6.25
#